data_AF-A0A839E0M9-F1
#
_entry.id   AF-A0A839E0M9-F1
#
_cell.length_a   1.000
_cell.length_b   1.000
_cell.length_c   1.000
_cell.angle_alpha   90.00
_cell.angle_beta   90.00
_cell.angle_gamma   90.00
#
_symmetry.space_group_name_H-M   'P 1'
#
loop_
_entity.id
_entity.type
_entity.pdbx_description
1 polymer ?
#
loop_
_entity_poly.entity_id
_entity_poly.type
_entity_poly.pdbx_seq_one_letter_code
_entity_poly.pdbx_strand_id
1 'polypeptide(L)'
;MALPAYQQEFARLATDMAAGRPSDEGPSPSADPEGGKVELQPGVVLDAPPLGKEFGDVLEGPEASYRPGEQVRVVFASAHPGNELHRDGTYLEVQRRDDSGWTAVADDGDWSTKHHWARRGVAASTATVTWDVPADTTPGVYRVVHHGDAKDVTGRITPFTGASGTFGISAS
;
A
#
# COMPACT_ATOMS: atom_id res chain seq x y z
N MET A 1 -34.54 12.84 10.59
CA MET A 1 -34.74 13.66 11.80
C MET A 1 -33.45 14.31 12.35
N ALA A 2 -32.27 14.09 11.75
CA ALA A 2 -31.03 14.69 12.26
C ALA A 2 -30.71 16.10 11.69
N LEU A 3 -31.07 16.37 10.43
CA LEU A 3 -30.71 17.62 9.74
C LEU A 3 -31.16 18.90 10.48
N PRO A 4 -32.40 19.02 10.99
CA PRO A 4 -32.83 20.22 11.71
C PRO A 4 -32.02 20.49 13.00
N ALA A 5 -31.62 19.43 13.72
CA ALA A 5 -30.80 19.57 14.92
C ALA A 5 -29.37 20.06 14.60
N TYR A 6 -28.77 19.56 13.52
CA TYR A 6 -27.50 20.08 13.04
C TYR A 6 -27.61 21.55 12.59
N GLN A 7 -28.66 21.90 11.84
CA GLN A 7 -28.90 23.29 11.41
C GLN A 7 -29.04 24.24 12.61
N GLN A 8 -29.74 23.80 13.67
CA GLN A 8 -29.88 24.56 14.90
C GLN A 8 -28.53 24.80 15.59
N GLU A 9 -27.72 23.76 15.80
CA GLU A 9 -26.42 23.90 16.45
C GLU A 9 -25.45 24.74 15.63
N PHE A 10 -25.41 24.57 14.30
CA PHE A 10 -24.58 25.41 13.45
C PHE A 10 -25.04 26.87 13.44
N ALA A 11 -26.35 27.13 13.46
CA ALA A 11 -26.88 28.48 13.55
C ALA A 11 -26.53 29.16 14.89
N ARG A 12 -26.58 28.41 16.00
CA ARG A 12 -26.17 28.88 17.33
C ARG A 12 -24.69 29.25 17.36
N LEU A 13 -23.81 28.34 16.92
CA LEU A 13 -22.36 28.57 16.85
C LEU A 13 -22.00 29.77 15.97
N ALA A 14 -22.64 29.89 14.80
CA ALA A 14 -22.41 31.02 13.89
C ALA A 14 -22.84 32.36 14.51
N THR A 15 -23.94 32.37 15.27
CA THR A 15 -24.44 33.57 15.97
C THR A 15 -23.47 34.01 17.07
N ASP A 16 -22.97 33.08 17.88
CA ASP A 16 -22.02 33.38 18.96
C ASP A 16 -20.67 33.88 18.42
N MET A 17 -20.20 33.27 17.32
CA MET A 17 -19.00 33.73 16.61
C MET A 17 -19.16 35.15 16.04
N ALA A 18 -20.30 35.45 15.40
CA ALA A 18 -20.58 36.79 14.87
C ALA A 18 -20.66 37.86 15.97
N ALA A 19 -21.09 37.48 17.17
CA ALA A 19 -21.15 38.35 18.33
C ALA A 19 -19.83 38.41 19.13
N GLY A 20 -18.79 37.67 18.74
CA GLY A 20 -17.49 37.64 19.41
C GLY A 20 -17.54 37.07 20.84
N ARG A 21 -18.52 36.21 21.14
CA ARG A 21 -18.72 35.64 22.48
C ARG A 21 -18.45 34.13 22.50
N PRO A 22 -18.05 33.56 23.65
CA PRO A 22 -17.97 32.12 23.82
C PRO A 22 -19.33 31.44 23.60
N SER A 23 -19.30 30.24 23.01
CA SER A 23 -20.47 29.35 22.89
C SER A 23 -20.53 28.40 24.08
N ASP A 24 -21.73 27.97 24.45
CA ASP A 24 -21.94 26.92 25.47
C ASP A 24 -21.16 25.65 25.14
N GLU A 25 -20.49 25.11 26.17
CA GLU A 25 -19.81 23.82 26.09
C GLU A 25 -20.86 22.70 26.03
N GLY A 26 -20.73 21.86 25.01
CA GLY A 26 -21.52 20.64 24.91
C GLY A 26 -21.13 19.63 25.98
N PRO A 27 -21.90 18.53 26.12
CA PRO A 27 -21.53 17.46 27.04
C PRO A 27 -20.15 16.91 26.68
N SER A 28 -19.29 16.72 27.68
CA SER A 28 -18.03 16.03 27.50
C SER A 28 -18.28 14.62 26.96
N PRO A 29 -17.51 14.16 25.94
CA PRO A 29 -17.53 12.76 25.55
C PRO A 29 -17.26 11.84 26.75
N SER A 30 -17.73 10.59 26.68
CA SER A 30 -17.39 9.61 27.72
C SER A 30 -15.87 9.50 27.87
N ALA A 31 -15.38 9.41 29.10
CA ALA A 31 -13.95 9.34 29.41
C ALA A 31 -13.25 8.09 28.83
N ASP A 32 -14.02 7.07 28.48
CA ASP A 32 -13.55 5.83 27.84
C ASP A 32 -14.43 5.50 26.61
N PRO A 33 -14.14 6.10 25.43
CA PRO A 33 -14.83 5.76 24.19
C PRO A 33 -14.42 4.38 23.64
N GLU A 34 -13.42 3.71 24.24
CA GLU A 34 -12.88 2.43 23.77
C GLU A 34 -13.40 1.22 24.54
N GLY A 35 -14.26 1.42 25.54
CA GLY A 35 -14.78 0.42 26.46
C GLY A 35 -15.06 -0.93 25.80
N GLY A 36 -14.09 -1.85 25.89
CA GLY A 36 -14.22 -3.23 25.46
C GLY A 36 -14.04 -3.49 23.96
N LYS A 37 -13.00 -2.94 23.30
CA LYS A 37 -12.57 -3.46 22.00
C LYS A 37 -12.13 -4.92 22.14
N VAL A 38 -12.91 -5.85 21.60
CA VAL A 38 -12.55 -7.26 21.50
C VAL A 38 -11.96 -7.49 20.11
N GLU A 39 -10.66 -7.75 20.04
CA GLU A 39 -9.99 -8.08 18.78
C GLU A 39 -10.12 -9.59 18.51
N LEU A 40 -11.01 -9.93 17.58
CA LEU A 40 -11.29 -11.32 17.18
C LEU A 40 -10.55 -11.73 15.91
N GLN A 41 -9.86 -10.79 15.25
CA GLN A 41 -9.04 -11.10 14.08
C GLN A 41 -7.70 -11.68 14.54
N PRO A 42 -7.36 -12.92 14.13
CA PRO A 42 -6.06 -13.49 14.44
C PRO A 42 -4.95 -12.64 13.81
N GLY A 43 -3.99 -12.19 14.62
CA GLY A 43 -2.80 -11.53 14.12
C GLY A 43 -1.92 -12.46 13.28
N VAL A 44 -0.90 -11.89 12.63
CA VAL A 44 0.10 -12.67 11.90
C VAL A 44 0.91 -13.50 12.88
N VAL A 45 0.77 -14.82 12.81
CA VAL A 45 1.50 -15.76 13.68
C VAL A 45 2.92 -15.97 13.18
N LEU A 46 3.08 -16.18 11.87
CA LEU A 46 4.34 -16.47 11.18
C LEU A 46 4.15 -16.24 9.68
N ASP A 47 5.18 -15.73 9.00
CA ASP A 47 5.30 -15.80 7.55
C ASP A 47 6.38 -16.81 7.13
N ALA A 48 6.14 -17.49 6.01
CA ALA A 48 7.14 -18.30 5.34
C ALA A 48 7.14 -17.97 3.85
N PRO A 49 8.27 -17.97 3.14
CA PRO A 49 8.22 -17.86 1.68
C PRO A 49 7.61 -19.15 1.07
N PRO A 50 7.15 -19.12 -0.19
CA PRO A 50 6.81 -20.33 -0.93
C PRO A 50 7.96 -21.35 -0.92
N LEU A 51 7.62 -22.64 -1.03
CA LEU A 51 8.60 -23.72 -0.91
C LEU A 51 9.77 -23.55 -1.91
N GLY A 52 11.00 -23.57 -1.40
CA GLY A 52 12.23 -23.43 -2.19
C GLY A 52 12.50 -22.01 -2.69
N LYS A 53 11.89 -21.00 -2.06
CA LYS A 53 12.06 -19.57 -2.36
C LYS A 53 12.46 -18.79 -1.13
N GLU A 54 12.99 -17.59 -1.35
CA GLU A 54 13.24 -16.58 -0.32
C GLU A 54 12.22 -15.43 -0.44
N PHE A 55 12.09 -14.62 0.61
CA PHE A 55 11.25 -13.42 0.53
C PHE A 55 11.86 -12.43 -0.48
N GLY A 56 11.02 -11.88 -1.35
CA GLY A 56 11.45 -11.01 -2.45
C GLY A 56 11.78 -11.76 -3.75
N ASP A 57 11.81 -13.09 -3.75
CA ASP A 57 11.99 -13.85 -4.99
C ASP A 57 10.86 -13.60 -5.99
N VAL A 58 11.23 -13.45 -7.26
CA VAL A 58 10.27 -13.38 -8.37
C VAL A 58 9.73 -14.78 -8.67
N LEU A 59 8.42 -14.95 -8.57
CA LEU A 59 7.71 -16.18 -8.91
C LEU A 59 7.22 -16.16 -10.36
N GLU A 60 6.73 -15.00 -10.81
CA GLU A 60 6.32 -14.73 -12.18
C GLU A 60 6.89 -13.36 -12.57
N GLY A 61 7.74 -13.34 -13.60
CA GLY A 61 8.42 -12.14 -14.07
C GLY A 61 7.61 -11.37 -15.13
N PRO A 62 8.03 -10.14 -15.46
CA PRO A 62 7.45 -9.38 -16.55
C PRO A 62 7.86 -10.00 -17.90
N GLU A 63 7.07 -9.69 -18.95
CA GLU A 63 7.47 -9.90 -20.34
C GLU A 63 8.66 -8.99 -20.68
N ALA A 64 9.38 -9.33 -21.76
CA ALA A 64 10.57 -8.59 -22.15
C ALA A 64 10.28 -7.14 -22.58
N SER A 65 9.09 -6.86 -23.11
CA SER A 65 8.72 -5.54 -23.61
C SER A 65 7.23 -5.29 -23.59
N TYR A 66 6.85 -4.03 -23.40
CA TYR A 66 5.48 -3.54 -23.42
C TYR A 66 5.37 -2.21 -24.19
N ARG A 67 4.13 -1.80 -24.46
CA ARG A 67 3.73 -0.52 -25.01
C ARG A 67 2.86 0.26 -24.03
N PRO A 68 2.78 1.59 -24.14
CA PRO A 68 1.78 2.38 -23.43
C PRO A 68 0.37 1.82 -23.63
N GLY A 69 -0.39 1.72 -22.54
CA GLY A 69 -1.73 1.12 -22.49
C GLY A 69 -1.76 -0.39 -22.21
N GLU A 70 -0.61 -1.08 -22.22
CA GLU A 70 -0.50 -2.47 -21.76
C GLU A 70 -0.28 -2.54 -20.24
N GLN A 71 -0.43 -3.74 -19.67
CA GLN A 71 -0.26 -3.97 -18.24
C GLN A 71 0.95 -4.87 -17.97
N VAL A 72 1.89 -4.36 -17.18
CA VAL A 72 2.97 -5.15 -16.60
C VAL A 72 2.44 -5.87 -15.37
N ARG A 73 2.81 -7.14 -15.19
CA ARG A 73 2.44 -7.93 -14.01
C ARG A 73 3.65 -8.71 -13.50
N VAL A 74 3.93 -8.60 -12.21
CA VAL A 74 5.03 -9.33 -11.54
C VAL A 74 4.50 -9.92 -10.23
N VAL A 75 4.89 -11.16 -9.92
CA VAL A 75 4.50 -11.84 -8.69
C VAL A 75 5.73 -12.15 -7.86
N PHE A 76 5.75 -11.70 -6.61
CA PHE A 76 6.82 -11.92 -5.65
C PHE A 76 6.40 -12.88 -4.54
N ALA A 77 7.36 -13.66 -4.04
CA ALA A 77 7.27 -14.29 -2.72
C ALA A 77 7.26 -13.19 -1.66
N SER A 78 6.23 -13.15 -0.83
CA SER A 78 6.02 -12.03 0.10
C SER A 78 5.49 -12.49 1.46
N ALA A 79 5.38 -11.53 2.39
CA ALA A 79 4.86 -11.68 3.74
C ALA A 79 3.57 -10.87 3.92
N HIS A 80 2.93 -10.98 5.09
CA HIS A 80 1.70 -10.26 5.39
C HIS A 80 1.91 -8.73 5.53
N PRO A 81 1.18 -7.87 4.81
CA PRO A 81 1.38 -6.41 4.85
C PRO A 81 1.04 -5.79 6.21
N GLY A 82 0.24 -6.47 7.03
CA GLY A 82 -0.03 -6.04 8.40
C GLY A 82 1.17 -6.10 9.38
N ASN A 83 2.33 -6.62 8.96
CA ASN A 83 3.54 -6.62 9.80
C ASN A 83 4.13 -5.21 9.96
N GLU A 84 4.22 -4.46 8.87
CA GLU A 84 4.64 -3.05 8.84
C GLU A 84 3.83 -2.35 7.77
N LEU A 85 3.21 -1.21 8.10
CA LEU A 85 2.25 -0.55 7.22
C LEU A 85 2.90 0.36 6.18
N HIS A 86 4.22 0.55 6.23
CA HIS A 86 4.98 1.41 5.32
C HIS A 86 4.37 2.81 5.19
N ARG A 87 3.92 3.40 6.31
CA ARG A 87 3.43 4.79 6.31
C ARG A 87 4.56 5.72 5.88
N ASP A 88 4.27 6.62 4.95
CA ASP A 88 5.25 7.49 4.30
C ASP A 88 6.36 6.74 3.52
N GLY A 89 6.14 5.45 3.24
CA GLY A 89 6.96 4.60 2.37
C GLY A 89 6.11 3.98 1.26
N THR A 90 6.53 2.83 0.72
CA THR A 90 5.79 2.11 -0.34
C THR A 90 6.05 0.60 -0.27
N TYR A 91 5.06 -0.20 -0.67
CA TYR A 91 5.22 -1.63 -0.92
C TYR A 91 5.79 -1.94 -2.31
N LEU A 92 5.73 -1.01 -3.26
CA LEU A 92 6.24 -1.21 -4.61
C LEU A 92 6.77 0.06 -5.26
N GLU A 93 7.71 -0.12 -6.18
CA GLU A 93 8.14 0.94 -7.08
C GLU A 93 8.22 0.40 -8.51
N VAL A 94 7.77 1.20 -9.47
CA VAL A 94 8.19 1.07 -10.85
C VAL A 94 9.38 1.98 -11.05
N GLN A 95 10.53 1.41 -11.39
CA GLN A 95 11.75 2.17 -11.60
C GLN A 95 12.14 2.18 -13.07
N ARG A 96 12.58 3.34 -13.56
CA ARG A 96 13.18 3.52 -14.88
C ARG A 96 14.70 3.60 -14.74
N ARG A 97 15.43 3.00 -15.67
CA ARG A 97 16.87 3.17 -15.78
C ARG A 97 17.21 4.46 -16.52
N ASP A 98 18.06 5.28 -15.91
CA ASP A 98 18.65 6.47 -16.50
C ASP A 98 20.19 6.41 -16.42
N ASP A 99 20.87 7.51 -16.77
CA ASP A 99 22.34 7.60 -16.76
C ASP A 99 22.94 7.54 -15.34
N SER A 100 22.14 7.87 -14.32
CA SER A 100 22.53 7.90 -12.91
C SER A 100 22.18 6.64 -12.13
N GLY A 101 21.30 5.78 -12.69
CA GLY A 101 20.93 4.51 -12.09
C GLY A 101 19.46 4.18 -12.30
N TRP A 102 18.81 3.77 -11.22
CA TRP A 102 17.37 3.46 -11.19
C TRP A 102 16.64 4.57 -10.45
N THR A 103 15.62 5.14 -11.09
CA THR A 103 14.80 6.21 -10.53
C THR A 103 13.35 5.74 -10.49
N ALA A 104 12.70 5.86 -9.33
CA ALA A 104 11.28 5.56 -9.18
C ALA A 104 10.44 6.53 -10.03
N VAL A 105 9.50 5.99 -10.79
CA VAL A 105 8.57 6.75 -11.64
C VAL A 105 7.11 6.53 -11.25
N ALA A 106 6.83 5.48 -10.48
CA ALA A 106 5.53 5.25 -9.84
C ALA A 106 5.71 4.43 -8.57
N ASP A 107 4.84 4.62 -7.58
CA ASP A 107 4.77 3.86 -6.32
C ASP A 107 3.35 3.31 -6.09
N ASP A 108 3.01 2.85 -4.88
CA ASP A 108 1.68 2.31 -4.55
C ASP A 108 0.60 3.38 -4.28
N GLY A 109 0.97 4.67 -4.30
CA GLY A 109 0.05 5.81 -4.26
C GLY A 109 -0.46 6.23 -5.65
N ASP A 110 0.21 5.80 -6.71
CA ASP A 110 -0.18 6.09 -8.10
C ASP A 110 -1.38 5.27 -8.58
N TRP A 111 -2.28 5.90 -9.32
CA TRP A 111 -3.42 5.22 -9.95
C TRP A 111 -3.04 4.13 -10.96
N SER A 112 -1.82 4.22 -11.50
CA SER A 112 -1.32 3.28 -12.52
C SER A 112 -0.84 1.97 -11.92
N THR A 113 -0.65 1.87 -10.60
CA THR A 113 -0.13 0.67 -9.95
C THR A 113 -1.19 0.01 -9.08
N LYS A 114 -1.01 -1.30 -8.83
CA LYS A 114 -1.83 -2.04 -7.87
C LYS A 114 -0.95 -3.03 -7.12
N HIS A 115 -1.13 -3.07 -5.81
CA HIS A 115 -0.56 -4.08 -4.92
C HIS A 115 -1.65 -5.05 -4.47
N HIS A 116 -1.49 -6.34 -4.77
CA HIS A 116 -2.42 -7.38 -4.32
C HIS A 116 -1.69 -8.47 -3.54
N TRP A 117 -1.98 -8.54 -2.24
CA TRP A 117 -1.51 -9.61 -1.37
C TRP A 117 -2.49 -10.79 -1.37
N ALA A 118 -1.95 -12.01 -1.41
CA ALA A 118 -2.74 -13.22 -1.25
C ALA A 118 -2.01 -14.28 -0.43
N ARG A 119 -2.73 -14.96 0.46
CA ARG A 119 -2.24 -16.15 1.16
C ARG A 119 -2.10 -17.32 0.19
N ARG A 120 -0.99 -18.04 0.28
CA ARG A 120 -0.68 -19.26 -0.48
C ARG A 120 -0.39 -20.41 0.49
N GLY A 121 -1.35 -21.31 0.65
CA GLY A 121 -1.23 -22.40 1.63
C GLY A 121 -1.40 -21.90 3.07
N VAL A 122 -0.58 -22.39 4.00
CA VAL A 122 -0.74 -22.13 5.44
C VAL A 122 -0.10 -20.81 5.86
N ALA A 123 1.23 -20.67 5.67
CA ALA A 123 1.99 -19.50 6.12
C ALA A 123 2.57 -18.66 4.97
N ALA A 124 2.61 -19.20 3.75
CA ALA A 124 3.18 -18.47 2.62
C ALA A 124 2.21 -17.48 2.01
N SER A 125 2.77 -16.46 1.37
CA SER A 125 2.01 -15.46 0.64
C SER A 125 2.75 -14.94 -0.58
N THR A 126 2.00 -14.30 -1.45
CA THR A 126 2.51 -13.65 -2.66
C THR A 126 2.02 -12.22 -2.72
N ALA A 127 2.86 -11.33 -3.25
CA ALA A 127 2.48 -9.98 -3.65
C ALA A 127 2.47 -9.93 -5.18
N THR A 128 1.30 -9.66 -5.75
CA THR A 128 1.17 -9.37 -7.19
C THR A 128 1.19 -7.86 -7.35
N VAL A 129 2.17 -7.36 -8.10
CA VAL A 129 2.25 -5.97 -8.52
C VAL A 129 1.82 -5.89 -9.97
N THR A 130 0.90 -4.98 -10.27
CA THR A 130 0.57 -4.61 -11.66
C THR A 130 0.85 -3.14 -11.90
N TRP A 131 1.30 -2.82 -13.10
CA TRP A 131 1.46 -1.45 -13.58
C TRP A 131 0.79 -1.30 -14.94
N ASP A 132 -0.29 -0.51 -14.98
CA ASP A 132 -0.98 -0.11 -16.19
C ASP A 132 -0.18 1.03 -16.84
N VAL A 133 0.61 0.72 -17.89
CA VAL A 133 1.62 1.64 -18.45
C VAL A 133 0.93 2.92 -18.99
N PRO A 134 1.16 4.10 -18.37
CA PRO A 134 0.55 5.35 -18.83
C PRO A 134 0.87 5.70 -20.29
N ALA A 135 -0.05 6.37 -20.97
CA ALA A 135 0.07 6.73 -22.39
C ALA A 135 1.30 7.60 -22.71
N ASP A 136 1.75 8.41 -21.75
CA ASP A 136 2.88 9.34 -21.81
C ASP A 136 4.19 8.75 -21.25
N THR A 137 4.21 7.44 -20.98
CA THR A 137 5.41 6.75 -20.48
C THR A 137 6.56 6.90 -21.45
N THR A 138 7.67 7.43 -20.96
CA THR A 138 8.88 7.60 -21.77
C THR A 138 9.48 6.24 -22.15
N PRO A 139 9.82 5.98 -23.42
CA PRO A 139 10.51 4.76 -23.78
C PRO A 139 11.80 4.55 -22.98
N GLY A 140 12.09 3.29 -22.64
CA GLY A 140 13.26 2.96 -21.81
C GLY A 140 13.22 1.58 -21.20
N VAL A 141 14.13 1.34 -20.27
CA VAL A 141 14.25 0.09 -19.51
C VAL A 141 13.71 0.31 -18.11
N TYR A 142 12.86 -0.61 -17.67
CA TYR A 142 12.13 -0.53 -16.43
C TYR A 142 12.30 -1.81 -15.61
N ARG A 143 12.02 -1.72 -14.31
CA ARG A 143 11.86 -2.86 -13.41
C ARG A 143 10.80 -2.55 -12.35
N VAL A 144 10.22 -3.59 -11.78
CA VAL A 144 9.37 -3.47 -10.59
C VAL A 144 10.21 -3.86 -9.37
N VAL A 145 10.13 -3.07 -8.31
CA VAL A 145 10.69 -3.35 -7.00
C VAL A 145 9.55 -3.57 -6.02
N HIS A 146 9.68 -4.57 -5.16
CA HIS A 146 8.72 -4.91 -4.11
C HIS A 146 9.41 -4.84 -2.75
N HIS A 147 8.78 -4.17 -1.80
CA HIS A 147 9.22 -4.02 -0.42
C HIS A 147 8.25 -4.74 0.51
N GLY A 148 8.78 -5.36 1.56
CA GLY A 148 7.93 -5.98 2.56
C GLY A 148 8.69 -6.40 3.79
N ASP A 149 7.94 -6.87 4.78
CA ASP A 149 8.43 -7.18 6.12
C ASP A 149 7.92 -8.53 6.56
N ALA A 150 8.85 -9.45 6.80
CA ALA A 150 8.54 -10.83 7.16
C ALA A 150 8.66 -11.02 8.68
N LYS A 151 7.64 -11.64 9.26
CA LYS A 151 7.65 -12.02 10.68
C LYS A 151 8.08 -13.47 10.85
N ASP A 152 9.14 -13.69 11.63
CA ASP A 152 9.63 -15.03 11.95
C ASP A 152 8.90 -15.67 13.16
N VAL A 153 9.26 -16.91 13.50
CA VAL A 153 8.66 -17.68 14.61
C VAL A 153 8.89 -17.06 15.98
N THR A 154 9.89 -16.20 16.12
CA THR A 154 10.20 -15.46 17.36
C THR A 154 9.39 -14.17 17.45
N GLY A 155 8.66 -13.81 16.39
CA GLY A 155 7.92 -12.57 16.25
C GLY A 155 8.76 -11.40 15.76
N ARG A 156 10.04 -11.62 15.42
CA ARG A 156 10.90 -10.58 14.85
C ARG A 156 10.46 -10.28 13.42
N ILE A 157 10.31 -8.99 13.13
CA ILE A 157 9.99 -8.48 11.81
C ILE A 157 11.30 -8.05 11.13
N THR A 158 11.51 -8.50 9.89
CA THR A 158 12.72 -8.19 9.12
C THR A 158 12.33 -7.69 7.72
N PRO A 159 12.83 -6.53 7.29
CA PRO A 159 12.56 -6.01 5.96
C PRO A 159 13.29 -6.82 4.89
N PHE A 160 12.67 -6.93 3.72
CA PHE A 160 13.27 -7.50 2.52
C PHE A 160 12.90 -6.65 1.29
N THR A 161 13.65 -6.85 0.21
CA THR A 161 13.36 -6.20 -1.08
C THR A 161 13.61 -7.18 -2.21
N GLY A 162 12.65 -7.26 -3.13
CA GLY A 162 12.74 -8.02 -4.36
C GLY A 162 12.73 -7.09 -5.57
N ALA A 163 13.49 -7.41 -6.60
CA ALA A 163 13.46 -6.68 -7.87
C ALA A 163 13.19 -7.65 -9.03
N SER A 164 12.30 -7.26 -9.94
CA SER A 164 12.03 -8.02 -11.15
C SER A 164 13.24 -8.03 -12.10
N GLY A 165 13.21 -8.94 -13.08
CA GLY A 165 13.98 -8.75 -14.30
C GLY A 165 13.57 -7.44 -15.01
N THR A 166 14.44 -6.94 -15.88
CA THR A 166 14.18 -5.70 -16.61
C THR A 166 13.28 -5.93 -17.82
N PHE A 167 12.46 -4.95 -18.16
CA PHE A 167 11.61 -4.95 -19.35
C PHE A 167 11.67 -3.59 -20.07
N GLY A 168 11.44 -3.60 -21.38
CA GLY A 168 11.44 -2.39 -22.20
C GLY A 168 10.05 -1.79 -22.36
N ILE A 169 9.93 -0.46 -22.32
CA ILE A 169 8.76 0.26 -22.85
C ILE A 169 9.17 0.86 -24.19
N SER A 170 8.43 0.51 -25.25
CA SER A 170 8.63 1.05 -26.60
C SER A 170 7.54 2.05 -26.96
N ALA A 171 7.84 2.99 -27.87
CA ALA A 171 6.82 3.88 -28.42
C ALA A 171 5.69 3.06 -29.10
N SER A 172 4.48 3.58 -29.02
CA SER A 172 3.30 3.03 -29.69
C SER A 172 3.46 2.98 -31.21
#